data_AF-A0A1L5KFH1-F1
#
_entry.id   AF-A0A1L5KFH1-F1
#
_cell.length_a   1.000
_cell.length_b   1.000
_cell.length_c   1.000
_cell.angle_alpha   90.00
_cell.angle_beta   90.00
_cell.angle_gamma   90.00
#
_symmetry.space_group_name_H-M   'P 1'
#
loop_
_entity.id
_entity.type
_entity.pdbx_description
1 polymer ?
#
loop_
_entity_poly.entity_id
_entity_poly.type
_entity_poly.pdbx_seq_one_letter_code
_entity_poly.pdbx_strand_id
1 'polypeptide(L)'
;MLEGARVMRNLSGIVIPTVTPFDENGEISFAMLKYNYDIWNQTHVSGFMCLGSNGEFRMLSDDESFEVIRAASSYADPQKCFIAGVGRESLYQTLKFIDRVQSAALPVDYLSVLTPHYFKSLMTDQALI
;
A
#
# COMPACT_ATOMS: atom_id res chain seq x y z
N MET A 1 16.15 -10.41 23.22
CA MET A 1 15.62 -10.87 21.92
C MET A 1 14.50 -9.92 21.56
N LEU A 2 14.57 -9.21 20.44
CA LEU A 2 13.48 -8.35 19.96
C LEU A 2 12.50 -9.25 19.20
N GLU A 3 11.58 -9.88 19.93
CA GLU A 3 10.42 -10.52 19.32
C GLU A 3 9.54 -9.42 18.70
N GLY A 4 9.41 -9.41 17.37
CA GLY A 4 8.45 -8.55 16.66
C GLY A 4 9.02 -7.68 15.54
N ALA A 5 10.33 -7.50 15.42
CA ALA A 5 10.90 -6.76 14.29
C ALA A 5 10.94 -7.65 13.04
N ARG A 6 10.04 -7.39 12.08
CA ARG A 6 10.04 -8.05 10.76
C ARG A 6 11.40 -7.78 10.10
N VAL A 7 12.13 -8.83 9.73
CA VAL A 7 13.44 -8.69 9.08
C VAL A 7 13.23 -7.93 7.77
N MET A 8 13.95 -6.81 7.61
CA MET A 8 13.93 -6.02 6.38
C MET A 8 14.25 -6.92 5.18
N ARG A 9 13.26 -7.17 4.32
CA ARG A 9 13.38 -8.08 3.18
C ARG A 9 14.09 -7.40 2.03
N ASN A 10 15.05 -8.07 1.40
CA ASN A 10 15.65 -7.53 0.18
C ASN A 10 14.56 -7.31 -0.90
N LEU A 11 14.47 -6.09 -1.45
CA LEU A 11 13.54 -5.75 -2.52
C LEU A 11 14.06 -6.28 -3.86
N SER A 12 13.75 -7.53 -4.16
CA SER A 12 14.13 -8.19 -5.40
C SER A 12 13.04 -9.14 -5.92
N GLY A 13 13.14 -9.50 -7.20
CA GLY A 13 12.18 -10.38 -7.87
C GLY A 13 10.92 -9.66 -8.35
N ILE A 14 9.81 -10.38 -8.41
CA ILE A 14 8.55 -9.88 -8.99
C ILE A 14 7.64 -9.38 -7.88
N VAL A 15 7.31 -8.09 -7.92
CA VAL A 15 6.32 -7.46 -7.03
C VAL A 15 5.08 -7.12 -7.85
N ILE A 16 3.93 -7.69 -7.49
CA ILE A 16 2.67 -7.42 -8.20
C ILE A 16 2.11 -6.06 -7.74
N PRO A 17 1.84 -5.10 -8.64
CA PRO A 17 1.02 -3.95 -8.29
C PRO A 17 -0.44 -4.42 -8.17
N THR A 18 -1.01 -4.36 -6.97
CA THR A 18 -2.33 -4.93 -6.71
C THR A 18 -3.43 -3.93 -7.03
N VAL A 19 -4.54 -4.44 -7.58
CA VAL A 19 -5.77 -3.66 -7.82
C VAL A 19 -6.63 -3.61 -6.57
N THR A 20 -7.51 -2.62 -6.49
CA THR A 20 -8.57 -2.54 -5.47
C THR A 20 -9.90 -2.93 -6.14
N PRO A 21 -10.45 -4.13 -5.88
CA PRO A 21 -11.69 -4.55 -6.51
C PRO A 21 -12.89 -3.88 -5.84
N PHE A 22 -13.91 -3.57 -6.65
CA PHE A 22 -15.18 -2.98 -6.22
C PHE A 22 -16.35 -3.90 -6.58
N ASP A 23 -17.43 -3.85 -5.81
CA ASP A 23 -18.67 -4.57 -6.09
C ASP A 23 -19.58 -3.78 -7.06
N GLU A 24 -20.78 -4.31 -7.32
CA GLU A 24 -21.76 -3.70 -8.24
C GLU A 24 -22.31 -2.35 -7.75
N ASN A 25 -22.17 -2.04 -6.46
CA ASN A 25 -22.55 -0.76 -5.88
C ASN A 25 -21.38 0.25 -5.87
N GLY A 26 -20.19 -0.17 -6.32
CA GLY A 26 -18.98 0.65 -6.27
C GLY A 26 -18.29 0.64 -4.91
N GLU A 27 -18.69 -0.23 -3.99
CA GLU A 27 -18.06 -0.37 -2.68
C GLU A 27 -16.85 -1.30 -2.77
N ILE A 28 -15.84 -1.10 -1.92
CA ILE A 28 -14.65 -1.96 -1.92
C ILE A 28 -15.04 -3.40 -1.60
N SER A 29 -14.71 -4.32 -2.50
CA SER A 29 -14.97 -5.75 -2.32
C SER A 29 -13.79 -6.43 -1.62
N PHE A 30 -13.80 -6.44 -0.29
CA PHE A 30 -12.78 -7.16 0.49
C PHE A 30 -12.76 -8.67 0.22
N ALA A 31 -13.89 -9.26 -0.19
CA ALA A 31 -13.97 -10.66 -0.58
C ALA A 31 -13.16 -10.94 -1.86
N MET A 32 -13.33 -10.12 -2.90
CA MET A 32 -12.55 -10.23 -4.13
C MET A 32 -11.08 -9.87 -3.91
N LEU A 33 -10.80 -8.89 -3.06
CA LEU A 33 -9.43 -8.55 -2.67
C LEU A 33 -8.74 -9.76 -2.03
N LYS A 34 -9.40 -10.41 -1.06
CA LYS A 34 -8.88 -11.62 -0.42
C LYS A 34 -8.67 -12.76 -1.42
N TYR A 35 -9.64 -12.99 -2.31
CA TYR A 35 -9.54 -14.02 -3.35
C TYR A 35 -8.27 -13.85 -4.21
N ASN A 36 -7.97 -12.61 -4.62
CA ASN A 36 -6.76 -12.32 -5.38
C ASN A 36 -5.49 -12.64 -4.59
N TYR A 37 -5.40 -12.21 -3.33
CA TYR A 37 -4.25 -12.52 -2.47
C TYR A 37 -4.10 -14.03 -2.23
N ASP A 38 -5.19 -14.76 -1.99
CA ASP A 38 -5.17 -16.21 -1.79
C ASP A 38 -4.56 -16.94 -3.00
N ILE A 39 -4.83 -16.46 -4.22
CA ILE A 39 -4.23 -17.00 -5.46
C ILE A 39 -2.76 -16.57 -5.56
N TRP A 40 -2.46 -15.28 -5.42
CA TRP A 40 -1.11 -14.80 -5.62
C TRP A 40 -0.13 -15.32 -4.58
N ASN A 41 -0.59 -15.58 -3.36
CA ASN A 41 0.19 -16.22 -2.30
C ASN A 41 0.72 -17.60 -2.73
N GLN A 42 0.00 -18.34 -3.57
CA GLN A 42 0.41 -19.65 -4.08
C GLN A 42 1.43 -19.60 -5.22
N THR A 43 1.74 -18.41 -5.75
CA THR A 43 2.69 -18.23 -6.86
C THR A 43 4.11 -17.93 -6.36
N HIS A 44 5.09 -17.90 -7.27
CA HIS A 44 6.49 -17.55 -6.95
C HIS A 44 6.77 -16.04 -6.88
N VAL A 45 5.75 -15.17 -6.91
CA VAL A 45 6.00 -13.73 -6.76
C VAL A 45 6.59 -13.41 -5.39
N SER A 46 7.48 -12.42 -5.39
CA SER A 46 8.29 -12.02 -4.25
C SER A 46 7.54 -11.07 -3.32
N GLY A 47 6.49 -10.41 -3.80
CA GLY A 47 5.69 -9.50 -2.99
C GLY A 47 4.57 -8.78 -3.71
N PHE A 48 4.01 -7.81 -3.01
CA PHE A 48 2.84 -7.04 -3.40
C PHE A 48 3.09 -5.55 -3.17
N MET A 49 2.64 -4.72 -4.09
CA MET A 49 2.56 -3.27 -3.93
C MET A 49 1.10 -2.86 -3.92
N CYS A 50 0.60 -2.59 -2.72
CA CYS A 50 -0.77 -2.18 -2.46
C CYS A 50 -0.92 -0.66 -2.61
N LEU A 51 -2.05 -0.20 -3.18
CA LEU A 51 -2.38 1.21 -3.40
C LEU A 51 -1.31 2.01 -4.16
N GLY A 52 -0.78 1.42 -5.24
CA GLY A 52 -0.18 2.21 -6.33
C GLY A 52 -1.25 2.80 -7.26
N SER A 53 -0.85 3.37 -8.39
CA SER A 53 -1.79 3.85 -9.42
C SER A 53 -2.77 2.76 -9.89
N ASN A 54 -2.31 1.50 -10.00
CA ASN A 54 -3.15 0.35 -10.35
C ASN A 54 -4.15 -0.04 -9.25
N GLY A 55 -3.90 0.36 -8.00
CA GLY A 55 -4.80 0.18 -6.87
C GLY A 55 -5.76 1.35 -6.69
N GLU A 56 -5.79 2.30 -7.64
CA GLU A 56 -6.72 3.43 -7.67
C GLU A 56 -6.64 4.32 -6.42
N PHE A 57 -5.46 4.46 -5.82
CA PHE A 57 -5.27 5.21 -4.56
C PHE A 57 -5.80 6.66 -4.56
N ARG A 58 -5.94 7.29 -5.74
CA ARG A 58 -6.51 8.64 -5.88
C ARG A 58 -8.03 8.69 -5.83
N MET A 59 -8.69 7.56 -6.09
CA MET A 59 -10.14 7.45 -6.12
C MET A 59 -10.71 7.02 -4.77
N LEU A 60 -9.85 6.69 -3.80
CA LEU A 60 -10.21 6.31 -2.46
C LEU A 60 -10.06 7.48 -1.49
N SER A 61 -10.95 7.55 -0.51
CA SER A 61 -10.74 8.32 0.70
C SER A 61 -9.57 7.77 1.53
N ASP A 62 -9.11 8.54 2.51
CA ASP A 62 -8.09 8.08 3.47
C ASP A 62 -8.57 6.89 4.31
N ASP A 63 -9.86 6.84 4.65
CA ASP A 63 -10.43 5.72 5.41
C ASP A 63 -10.47 4.45 4.57
N GLU A 64 -10.96 4.54 3.33
CA GLU A 64 -10.95 3.43 2.38
C GLU A 64 -9.53 2.94 2.10
N SER A 65 -8.59 3.87 1.86
CA SER A 65 -7.18 3.54 1.64
C SER A 65 -6.59 2.80 2.83
N PHE A 66 -6.87 3.25 4.05
CA PHE A 66 -6.41 2.59 5.25
C PHE A 66 -6.99 1.17 5.38
N GLU A 67 -8.30 1.01 5.15
CA GLU A 67 -8.95 -0.31 5.22
C GLU A 67 -8.44 -1.28 4.15
N VAL A 68 -8.16 -0.80 2.93
CA VAL A 68 -7.52 -1.62 1.88
C VAL A 68 -6.14 -2.08 2.32
N ILE A 69 -5.27 -1.19 2.82
CA ILE A 69 -3.94 -1.57 3.32
C ILE A 69 -4.07 -2.56 4.48
N ARG A 70 -4.96 -2.29 5.44
CA ARG A 70 -5.20 -3.15 6.60
C ARG A 70 -5.61 -4.56 6.17
N ALA A 71 -6.61 -4.68 5.29
CA ALA A 71 -7.09 -5.96 4.81
C ALA A 71 -6.02 -6.69 3.97
N ALA A 72 -5.45 -6.02 2.96
CA ALA A 72 -4.45 -6.58 2.07
C ALA A 72 -3.20 -7.07 2.80
N SER A 73 -2.68 -6.28 3.75
CA SER A 73 -1.50 -6.66 4.53
C SER A 73 -1.76 -7.87 5.44
N SER A 74 -3.01 -8.05 5.90
CA SER A 74 -3.41 -9.24 6.66
C SER A 74 -3.61 -10.50 5.78
N TYR A 75 -3.90 -10.32 4.49
CA TYR A 75 -4.08 -11.43 3.54
C TYR A 75 -2.78 -11.88 2.89
N ALA A 76 -1.80 -11.00 2.78
CA ALA A 76 -0.50 -11.33 2.21
C ALA A 76 0.22 -12.40 3.04
N ASP A 77 0.81 -13.39 2.36
CA ASP A 77 1.67 -14.36 3.01
C ASP A 77 2.78 -13.61 3.78
N PRO A 78 2.95 -13.87 5.09
CA PRO A 78 3.92 -13.16 5.90
C PRO A 78 5.34 -13.32 5.39
N GLN A 79 5.67 -14.31 4.56
CA GLN A 79 6.98 -14.53 3.93
C GLN A 79 7.23 -13.65 2.70
N LYS A 80 6.19 -13.12 2.06
CA LYS A 80 6.29 -12.24 0.88
C LYS A 80 6.42 -10.77 1.29
N CYS A 81 7.10 -9.97 0.47
CA CYS A 81 7.24 -8.54 0.71
C CYS A 81 5.90 -7.81 0.55
N PHE A 82 5.58 -6.89 1.44
CA PHE A 82 4.40 -6.03 1.33
C PHE A 82 4.76 -4.55 1.35
N ILE A 83 4.49 -3.86 0.24
CA ILE A 83 4.72 -2.44 0.05
C ILE A 83 3.37 -1.71 0.08
N ALA A 84 3.23 -0.68 0.91
CA ALA A 84 2.01 0.12 0.98
C ALA A 84 2.21 1.50 0.36
N GLY A 85 1.33 1.88 -0.57
CA GLY A 85 1.22 3.24 -1.08
C GLY A 85 0.61 4.17 -0.03
N VAL A 86 1.37 5.16 0.41
CA VAL A 86 0.98 6.09 1.50
C VAL A 86 1.08 7.56 1.10
N GLY A 87 1.59 7.86 -0.09
CA GLY A 87 1.77 9.23 -0.57
C GLY A 87 0.46 10.00 -0.71
N ARG A 88 0.50 11.29 -0.37
CA ARG A 88 -0.53 12.31 -0.62
C ARG A 88 0.14 13.55 -1.23
N GLU A 89 -0.65 14.47 -1.76
CA GLU A 89 -0.10 15.71 -2.35
C GLU A 89 0.54 16.65 -1.33
N SER A 90 0.22 16.51 -0.03
CA SER A 90 0.86 17.30 1.02
C SER A 90 1.71 16.43 1.93
N LEU A 91 2.85 16.99 2.37
CA LEU A 91 3.71 16.39 3.38
C LEU A 91 2.91 16.09 4.66
N TYR A 92 2.11 17.06 5.12
CA TYR A 92 1.31 16.92 6.33
C TYR A 92 0.34 15.74 6.26
N GLN A 93 -0.42 15.59 5.18
CA GLN A 93 -1.35 14.45 5.03
C GLN A 93 -0.60 13.13 4.86
N THR A 94 0.53 13.14 4.15
CA THR A 94 1.38 11.94 4.00
C THR A 94 1.88 11.46 5.36
N LEU A 95 2.44 12.35 6.18
CA LEU A 95 2.91 12.02 7.53
C LEU A 95 1.76 11.52 8.42
N LYS A 96 0.62 12.22 8.42
CA LYS A 96 -0.57 11.80 9.19
C LYS A 96 -1.06 10.41 8.79
N PHE A 97 -1.04 10.08 7.50
CA PHE A 97 -1.44 8.76 7.02
C PHE A 97 -0.43 7.68 7.40
N ILE A 98 0.87 7.98 7.32
CA ILE A 98 1.95 7.10 7.78
C ILE A 98 1.80 6.82 9.28
N ASP A 99 1.57 7.85 10.10
CA ASP A 99 1.36 7.72 11.54
C ASP A 99 0.17 6.80 11.86
N ARG A 100 -0.91 6.91 11.08
CA ARG A 100 -2.10 6.03 11.21
C ARG A 100 -1.75 4.57 10.90
N VAL A 101 -1.06 4.31 9.79
CA VAL A 101 -0.60 2.96 9.41
C VAL A 101 0.32 2.36 10.47
N GLN A 102 1.26 3.16 10.98
CA GLN A 102 2.20 2.75 12.03
C GLN A 102 1.49 2.49 13.37
N SER A 103 0.59 3.38 13.78
CA SER A 103 -0.15 3.26 15.05
C SER A 103 -1.05 2.02 15.10
N ALA A 104 -1.53 1.58 13.94
CA ALA A 104 -2.29 0.34 13.80
C ALA A 104 -1.43 -0.93 13.72
N ALA A 105 -0.08 -0.79 13.76
CA ALA A 105 0.88 -1.90 13.69
C ALA A 105 0.65 -2.84 12.49
N LEU A 106 0.29 -2.28 11.33
CA LEU A 106 0.03 -3.07 10.12
C LEU A 106 1.34 -3.73 9.62
N PRO A 107 1.29 -4.99 9.13
CA PRO A 107 2.47 -5.72 8.67
C PRO A 107 2.95 -5.24 7.29
N VAL A 108 3.50 -4.02 7.25
CA VAL A 108 4.04 -3.36 6.06
C VAL A 108 5.56 -3.39 6.13
N ASP A 109 6.22 -3.88 5.07
CA ASP A 109 7.68 -3.92 4.99
C ASP A 109 8.26 -2.61 4.46
N TYR A 110 7.56 -1.99 3.50
CA TYR A 110 8.01 -0.77 2.82
C TYR A 110 6.87 0.19 2.57
N LEU A 111 7.19 1.49 2.60
CA LEU A 111 6.29 2.55 2.21
C LEU A 111 6.66 3.03 0.81
N SER A 112 5.68 3.10 -0.07
CA SER A 112 5.79 3.80 -1.35
C SER A 112 5.19 5.19 -1.21
N VAL A 113 6.06 6.19 -1.26
CA VAL A 113 5.69 7.61 -1.21
C VAL A 113 5.83 8.17 -2.62
N LEU A 114 4.71 8.30 -3.32
CA LEU A 114 4.70 8.96 -4.61
C LEU A 114 4.96 10.46 -4.41
N THR A 115 5.88 11.00 -5.21
CA THR A 115 6.15 12.44 -5.28
C THR A 115 4.86 13.22 -5.58
N PRO A 116 4.56 14.31 -4.86
CA PRO A 116 3.47 15.20 -5.22
C PRO A 116 3.59 15.63 -6.68
N HIS A 117 2.47 15.64 -7.40
CA HIS A 117 2.48 15.79 -8.86
C HIS A 117 1.28 16.55 -9.42
N TYR A 118 0.28 16.89 -8.60
CA TYR A 118 -0.93 17.55 -9.07
C TYR A 118 -0.65 18.96 -9.63
N PHE A 119 0.08 19.78 -8.87
CA PHE A 119 0.47 21.13 -9.30
C PHE A 119 1.81 21.12 -10.03
N LYS A 120 1.86 20.47 -11.21
CA LYS A 120 3.10 20.21 -11.96
C LYS A 120 4.05 21.40 -12.08
N SER A 121 3.56 22.61 -12.34
CA SER A 121 4.41 23.82 -12.47
C SER A 121 5.07 24.25 -11.17
N LEU A 122 4.53 23.83 -10.03
CA LEU A 122 5.04 24.14 -8.69
C LEU A 122 5.93 23.01 -8.13
N MET A 123 5.92 21.83 -8.74
CA MET A 123 6.76 20.69 -8.36
C MET A 123 8.19 20.85 -8.89
N THR A 124 8.85 21.89 -8.39
CA THR A 124 10.27 22.17 -8.65
C THR A 124 11.16 21.29 -7.78
N ASP A 125 12.43 21.12 -8.15
CA ASP A 125 13.39 20.36 -7.32
C ASP A 125 13.40 20.86 -5.87
N GLN A 126 13.44 22.18 -5.65
CA GLN A 126 13.42 22.75 -4.30
C GLN A 126 12.15 22.40 -3.50
N ALA A 127 11.01 22.21 -4.16
CA ALA A 127 9.75 21.85 -3.49
C ALA A 127 9.66 20.36 -3.13
N LEU A 128 10.53 19.52 -3.72
CA LEU A 128 10.49 18.05 -3.60
C LEU A 128 11.66 17.47 -2.78
N ILE A 129 12.51 18.32 -2.21
CA ILE A 129 13.68 17.96 -1.38
C ILE A 129 13.35 18.14 0.10
#